data_AF-A0A441TNU7-F1
#
_entry.id   AF-A0A441TNU7-F1
#
_cell.length_a   1.000
_cell.length_b   1.000
_cell.length_c   1.000
_cell.angle_alpha   90.00
_cell.angle_beta   90.00
_cell.angle_gamma   90.00
#
_symmetry.space_group_name_H-M   'P 1'
#
loop_
_entity.id
_entity.type
_entity.pdbx_description
1 polymer ?
#
loop_
_entity_poly.entity_id
_entity_poly.type
_entity_poly.pdbx_seq_one_letter_code
_entity_poly.pdbx_strand_id
1 'polypeptide(L)' 'LLILEAMKMEHTISATHDGTIAEIATEGAQVTDGTVLVRFAEEAHG' A
#
# COMPACT_ATOMS: atom_id res chain seq x y z
N LEU A 1 0.33 -6.07 4.54
CA LEU A 1 -0.06 -4.64 4.60
C LEU A 1 -1.41 -4.47 3.92
N LEU A 2 -1.52 -4.86 2.65
CA LEU A 2 -2.77 -4.82 1.89
C LEU A 2 -2.86 -6.04 0.95
N ILE A 3 -4.06 -6.31 0.45
CA ILE A 3 -4.32 -7.41 -0.50
C ILE A 3 -4.81 -6.78 -1.80
N LEU A 4 -4.22 -7.21 -2.92
CA LEU A 4 -4.65 -6.83 -4.26
C LEU A 4 -5.23 -8.05 -4.96
N GLU A 5 -6.36 -7.88 -5.64
CA GLU A 5 -6.88 -8.91 -6.54
C GLU A 5 -6.45 -8.58 -7.98
N ALA A 6 -5.70 -9.50 -8.60
CA ALA A 6 -5.34 -9.42 -10.00
C ALA A 6 -5.44 -10.78 -10.65
N MET A 7 -6.04 -10.86 -11.86
CA MET A 7 -6.15 -12.11 -12.62
C MET A 7 -6.79 -13.27 -11.83
N LYS A 8 -7.79 -12.98 -10.99
CA LYS A 8 -8.46 -13.94 -10.08
C LYS A 8 -7.55 -14.53 -9.00
N MET A 9 -6.46 -13.84 -8.69
CA MET A 9 -5.53 -14.21 -7.63
C MET A 9 -5.35 -13.06 -6.66
N GLU A 10 -5.25 -13.39 -5.38
CA GLU A 10 -4.93 -12.45 -4.33
C GLU A 10 -3.41 -12.34 -4.17
N HIS A 11 -2.92 -11.11 -4.13
CA HIS A 11 -1.52 -10.77 -3.95
C HIS A 11 -1.37 -9.97 -2.67
N THR A 12 -0.67 -10.55 -1.69
CA THR A 12 -0.34 -9.86 -0.45
C THR A 12 0.83 -8.92 -0.67
N ILE A 13 0.60 -7.63 -0.43
CA ILE A 13 1.63 -6.59 -0.42
C ILE A 13 2.03 -6.38 1.05
N SER A 14 3.32 -6.49 1.35
CA SER A 14 3.90 -6.30 2.68
C SER A 14 4.64 -4.97 2.77
N ALA A 15 4.71 -4.40 3.98
CA ALA A 15 5.52 -3.21 4.23
C ALA A 15 7.01 -3.59 4.18
N THR A 16 7.85 -2.71 3.65
CA THR A 16 9.31 -2.91 3.61
C THR A 16 9.97 -2.60 4.96
N HIS A 17 9.34 -1.75 5.77
CA HIS A 17 9.78 -1.38 7.12
C HIS A 17 8.56 -1.07 7.99
N ASP A 18 8.77 -0.98 9.30
CA ASP A 18 7.79 -0.44 10.23
C ASP A 18 7.62 1.08 10.01
N GLY A 19 6.47 1.64 10.41
CA GLY A 19 6.19 3.06 10.24
C GLY A 19 4.70 3.39 10.39
N THR A 20 4.36 4.68 10.39
CA THR A 20 2.96 5.14 10.45
C THR A 20 2.44 5.37 9.03
N ILE A 21 1.20 4.96 8.73
CA ILE A 21 0.57 5.22 7.43
C ILE A 21 0.04 6.66 7.42
N ALA A 22 0.47 7.48 6.45
CA ALA A 22 -0.09 8.81 6.21
C ALA A 22 -1.30 8.74 5.27
N GLU A 23 -1.20 7.95 4.21
CA GLU A 23 -2.26 7.82 3.20
C GLU A 23 -2.36 6.36 2.72
N ILE A 24 -3.59 5.92 2.44
CA ILE A 24 -3.89 4.60 1.88
C ILE A 24 -4.92 4.72 0.76
N ALA A 25 -4.74 3.94 -0.30
CA ALA A 25 -5.71 3.82 -1.37
C ALA A 25 -7.04 3.28 -0.84
N THR A 26 -8.15 3.76 -1.40
CA THR A 26 -9.48 3.30 -1.03
C THR A 26 -9.69 1.84 -1.42
N GLU A 27 -10.39 1.10 -0.58
CA GLU A 27 -10.77 -0.28 -0.86
C GLU A 27 -11.58 -0.38 -2.17
N GLY A 28 -11.29 -1.39 -2.99
CA GLY A 28 -11.94 -1.60 -4.28
C GLY A 28 -11.52 -0.63 -5.40
N ALA A 29 -10.61 0.32 -5.13
CA ALA A 29 -10.07 1.19 -6.16
C ALA A 29 -9.34 0.38 -7.25
N GLN A 30 -9.57 0.74 -8.51
CA GLN A 30 -8.83 0.18 -9.63
C GLN A 30 -7.43 0.79 -9.66
N VAL A 31 -6.41 -0.06 -9.75
CA VAL A 31 -5.01 0.34 -9.70
C VAL A 31 -4.24 -0.26 -10.86
N THR A 32 -3.23 0.45 -11.35
CA THR A 32 -2.33 -0.01 -12.42
C THR A 32 -0.90 -0.14 -11.89
N ASP A 33 -0.02 -0.71 -12.71
CA ASP A 33 1.41 -0.71 -12.42
C ASP A 33 1.92 0.70 -12.07
N GLY A 34 2.74 0.78 -11.02
CA GLY A 34 3.27 2.04 -10.49
C GLY A 34 2.32 2.87 -9.61
N THR A 35 1.07 2.44 -9.38
CA THR A 35 0.14 3.15 -8.49
C THR A 35 0.64 3.09 -7.04
N VAL A 36 0.70 4.23 -6.36
CA VAL A 36 1.03 4.31 -4.94
C VAL A 36 -0.20 3.90 -4.13
N LEU A 37 -0.08 2.79 -3.39
CA LEU A 37 -1.19 2.26 -2.58
C LEU A 37 -1.15 2.70 -1.14
N VAL A 38 0.06 2.87 -0.59
CA VAL A 38 0.29 3.33 0.78
C VAL A 38 1.44 4.32 0.76
N ARG A 39 1.27 5.42 1.48
CA ARG A 39 2.33 6.36 1.83
C ARG A 39 2.56 6.29 3.32
N PHE A 40 3.79 6.04 3.71
CA PHE A 40 4.20 6.18 5.10
C PHE A 40 4.37 7.66 5.45
N ALA A 41 4.03 8.03 6.67
CA ALA A 41 4.36 9.31 7.24
C ALA A 41 5.88 9.47 7.24
N GLU A 42 6.34 10.68 6.97
CA GLU A 42 7.75 11.00 7.07
C GLU A 42 8.20 10.72 8.51
N GLU A 43 9.09 9.76 8.68
CA GLU A 43 9.73 9.56 9.97
C GLU A 43 10.63 10.77 10.19
N ALA A 44 10.15 11.72 11.00
CA ALA A 44 11.00 12.76 11.55
C ALA A 44 12.06 12.05 12.41
N HIS A 45 13.17 11.65 11.80
CA HIS A 45 14.40 11.32 12.50
C HIS A 45 14.86 12.60 13.19
N GLY A 46 14.41 12.78 14.43
CA GLY A 46 14.96 13.74 15.38
C GLY A 46 16.28 13.26 15.95
#